data_AF-A0A661UUE3-F1
#
_entry.id   AF-A0A661UUE3-F1
#
_cell.length_a   1.000
_cell.length_b   1.000
_cell.length_c   1.000
_cell.angle_alpha   90.00
_cell.angle_beta   90.00
_cell.angle_gamma   90.00
#
_symmetry.space_group_name_H-M   'P 1'
#
loop_
_entity.id
_entity.type
_entity.pdbx_description
1 polymer ?
#
loop_
_entity_poly.entity_id
_entity_poly.type
_entity_poly.pdbx_seq_one_letter_code
_entity_poly.pdbx_strand_id
1 'polypeptide(L)'
;MSYQLLEEDEGWEEDQDKAFLALPILGCVFKKSYYDNVAEHNRSTLVLPKNLVIHYYARSIEECERKTEIFELYQREVRERELRGVFKENTYGLEPVKDIKEDDRRQGLTPPLDDPDKPREFLEQHCYLDLDGDGYKEPYVVTVHKSSKKVARIVHRIKDVVTEQSVKIEELTSRIKSLAEGVQQPQDPNNVTPQELAQIQQIEQTINSMQAQIEQIAQEKPKVLKINAVEYYTKYSFIPSPDGGFYDLGFGALLSPINDSVNTILNQLIDSGSLQNASGGFIGRGARIKGGRITFRQNEWHKVDVTGASLRDNIVPMPVNQPSAVLFQLLSLLIGYAEKIGSVTEAMTGENPGQNTPAYNMSAMLEQGLQVFNAIFKRVYRSQRSEFRKLFNLNAIYLDPEEYFTYQDSDNKALKVDYTSDPKDLIPAADPNAFSSKEKAMKAQAVREAAQSVPGYDPVKVEKRFLESMDIPDVDEVFPLVPEMDEEGNETGAMVLKFPPQPDPQLEIEKADMQRRTLEGQSRAEKDTMLAMSKVNVDEATIIKLMAEAAKVADEPELERLKLLHKDQESIRKSLTEIAKLDDKRKAESRVDGKSSNT
;
A
#
# COMPACT_ATOMS: atom_id res chain seq x y z
N MET A 1 15.13 9.25 5.34
CA MET A 1 14.74 9.67 3.98
C MET A 1 13.34 10.27 3.88
N SER A 2 12.41 10.03 4.82
CA SER A 2 11.10 10.71 4.78
C SER A 2 11.23 12.23 4.81
N TYR A 3 12.11 12.77 5.68
CA TYR A 3 12.45 14.19 5.72
C TYR A 3 12.87 14.73 4.34
N GLN A 4 13.87 14.11 3.71
CA GLN A 4 14.34 14.51 2.38
C GLN A 4 13.23 14.52 1.31
N LEU A 5 12.31 13.55 1.34
CA LEU A 5 11.25 13.48 0.34
C LEU A 5 10.08 14.44 0.59
N LEU A 6 9.84 14.83 1.85
CA LEU A 6 8.69 15.66 2.21
C LEU A 6 9.07 17.12 2.46
N GLU A 7 10.28 17.39 2.94
CA GLU A 7 10.76 18.72 3.33
C GLU A 7 11.83 19.28 2.37
N GLU A 8 12.78 18.47 1.86
CA GLU A 8 13.79 18.97 0.91
C GLU A 8 13.26 18.99 -0.54
N ASP A 9 12.63 17.90 -0.98
CA ASP A 9 12.01 17.78 -2.31
C ASP A 9 10.49 18.00 -2.23
N GLU A 10 10.04 19.20 -1.88
CA GLU A 10 8.62 19.56 -1.73
C GLU A 10 7.75 19.14 -2.94
N GLY A 11 8.33 19.16 -4.15
CA GLY A 11 7.63 18.77 -5.39
C GLY A 11 7.41 17.26 -5.55
N TRP A 12 8.04 16.43 -4.73
CA TRP A 12 7.99 14.98 -4.85
C TRP A 12 6.58 14.43 -4.64
N GLU A 13 5.85 14.93 -3.63
CA GLU A 13 4.50 14.45 -3.29
C GLU A 13 3.51 14.72 -4.42
N GLU A 14 3.50 15.95 -4.98
CA GLU A 14 2.67 16.28 -6.13
C GLU A 14 3.01 15.43 -7.35
N ASP A 15 4.29 15.23 -7.62
CA ASP A 15 4.75 14.39 -8.73
C ASP A 15 4.36 12.92 -8.53
N GLN A 16 4.36 12.44 -7.29
CA GLN A 16 3.95 11.09 -6.94
C GLN A 16 2.44 10.91 -7.11
N ASP A 17 1.63 11.89 -6.72
CA ASP A 17 0.18 11.89 -6.94
C ASP A 17 -0.14 11.92 -8.45
N LYS A 18 0.50 12.82 -9.21
CA LYS A 18 0.41 12.86 -10.68
C LYS A 18 0.81 11.52 -11.30
N ALA A 19 1.85 10.86 -10.78
CA ALA A 19 2.28 9.55 -11.24
C ALA A 19 1.20 8.48 -11.02
N PHE A 20 0.55 8.47 -9.85
CA PHE A 20 -0.52 7.53 -9.53
C PHE A 20 -1.81 7.79 -10.31
N LEU A 21 -2.09 9.03 -10.69
CA LEU A 21 -3.20 9.36 -11.61
C LEU A 21 -2.89 8.96 -13.06
N ALA A 22 -1.65 9.19 -13.51
CA ALA A 22 -1.24 8.90 -14.88
C ALA A 22 -1.01 7.41 -15.15
N LEU A 23 -0.55 6.65 -14.15
CA LEU A 23 -0.18 5.23 -14.29
C LEU A 23 -1.35 4.34 -14.77
N PRO A 24 -2.57 4.39 -14.21
CA PRO A 24 -3.70 3.61 -14.70
C PRO A 24 -4.13 3.99 -16.12
N ILE A 25 -3.94 5.26 -16.51
CA ILE A 25 -4.34 5.76 -17.84
C ILE A 25 -3.33 5.31 -18.90
N LEU A 26 -2.05 5.59 -18.68
CA LEU A 26 -0.96 5.40 -19.65
C LEU A 26 -0.34 4.00 -19.61
N GLY A 27 -0.41 3.30 -18.48
CA GLY A 27 0.14 1.96 -18.28
C GLY A 27 1.53 1.92 -17.68
N CYS A 28 2.37 2.90 -17.98
CA CYS A 28 3.65 3.10 -17.31
C CYS A 28 3.91 4.58 -17.10
N VAL A 29 4.71 4.89 -16.07
CA VAL A 29 5.30 6.21 -15.83
C VAL A 29 6.72 6.03 -15.34
N PHE A 30 7.54 7.07 -15.44
CA PHE A 30 8.94 7.01 -15.03
C PHE A 30 9.21 8.06 -13.96
N LYS A 31 9.99 7.72 -12.93
CA LYS A 31 10.54 8.69 -11.98
C LYS A 31 12.03 8.80 -12.22
N LYS A 32 12.54 10.01 -12.37
CA LYS A 32 13.96 10.30 -12.53
C LYS A 32 14.50 10.85 -11.22
N SER A 33 15.33 10.05 -10.55
CA SER A 33 16.03 10.43 -9.33
C SER A 33 17.46 10.84 -9.67
N TYR A 34 17.83 12.09 -9.36
CA TYR A 34 19.14 12.66 -9.66
C TYR A 34 19.51 13.75 -8.66
N TYR A 35 20.80 14.05 -8.55
CA TYR A 35 21.28 15.19 -7.78
C TYR A 35 21.18 16.46 -8.62
N ASP A 36 20.43 17.45 -8.15
CA ASP A 36 20.26 18.72 -8.86
C ASP A 36 21.33 19.72 -8.40
N ASN A 37 22.35 19.93 -9.23
CA ASN A 37 23.42 20.92 -8.97
C ASN A 37 22.89 22.36 -8.81
N VAL A 38 21.65 22.65 -9.24
CA VAL A 38 21.05 23.98 -9.07
C VAL A 38 20.42 24.14 -7.69
N ALA A 39 19.75 23.10 -7.21
CA ALA A 39 19.07 23.10 -5.93
C ALA A 39 19.94 22.56 -4.77
N GLU A 40 21.06 21.91 -5.08
CA GLU A 40 22.04 21.32 -4.15
C GLU A 40 21.51 20.15 -3.30
N HIS A 41 20.35 19.59 -3.66
CA HIS A 41 19.78 18.40 -3.05
C HIS A 41 19.35 17.36 -4.09
N ASN A 42 19.07 16.13 -3.64
CA ASN A 42 18.52 15.09 -4.50
C ASN A 42 17.05 15.39 -4.83
N ARG A 43 16.67 15.17 -6.09
CA ARG A 43 15.31 15.33 -6.58
C ARG A 43 14.82 14.06 -7.25
N SER A 44 13.55 13.75 -7.10
CA SER A 44 12.88 12.65 -7.82
C SER A 44 11.64 13.17 -8.56
N THR A 45 11.81 13.38 -9.87
CA THR A 45 10.82 14.05 -10.73
C THR A 45 10.05 13.07 -11.61
N LEU A 46 8.79 13.35 -11.89
CA LEU A 46 7.95 12.55 -12.80
C LEU A 46 8.31 12.83 -14.27
N VAL A 47 8.63 11.76 -15.00
CA VAL A 47 8.83 11.77 -16.45
C VAL A 47 7.74 10.94 -17.12
N LEU A 48 6.89 11.63 -17.87
CA LEU A 48 5.82 10.97 -18.63
C LEU A 48 6.40 10.15 -19.79
N PRO A 49 5.78 9.01 -20.17
CA PRO A 49 6.25 8.18 -21.28
C PRO A 49 6.43 8.93 -22.61
N LYS A 50 5.61 9.96 -22.86
CA LYS A 50 5.71 10.83 -24.04
C LYS A 50 7.05 11.57 -24.13
N ASN A 51 7.65 11.88 -22.98
CA ASN A 51 8.88 12.65 -22.87
C ASN A 51 10.13 11.75 -22.76
N LEU A 52 9.98 10.43 -22.76
CA LEU A 52 11.10 9.50 -22.64
C LEU A 52 11.16 8.55 -23.85
N VAL A 53 12.20 8.74 -24.67
CA VAL A 53 12.49 7.94 -25.86
C VAL A 53 13.50 6.86 -25.51
N ILE A 54 13.13 5.61 -25.74
CA ILE A 54 13.91 4.44 -25.34
C ILE A 54 14.29 3.63 -26.57
N HIS A 55 15.45 2.97 -26.51
CA HIS A 55 15.90 2.10 -27.58
C HIS A 55 14.88 0.99 -27.87
N TYR A 56 14.58 0.75 -29.15
CA TYR A 56 13.53 -0.18 -29.58
C TYR A 56 13.68 -1.60 -29.02
N TYR A 57 14.93 -2.09 -28.92
CA TYR A 57 15.24 -3.43 -28.42
C TYR A 57 15.40 -3.53 -26.90
N ALA A 58 15.13 -2.44 -26.15
CA ALA A 58 15.27 -2.45 -24.70
C ALA A 58 14.20 -3.32 -24.05
N ARG A 59 14.63 -4.20 -23.13
CA ARG A 59 13.74 -5.02 -22.29
C ARG A 59 13.55 -4.40 -20.91
N SER A 60 14.61 -3.85 -20.34
CA SER A 60 14.60 -3.09 -19.09
C SER A 60 15.17 -1.69 -19.28
N ILE A 61 14.85 -0.80 -18.34
CA ILE A 61 15.35 0.58 -18.35
C ILE A 61 16.82 0.66 -17.92
N GLU A 62 17.27 -0.27 -17.07
CA GLU A 62 18.66 -0.34 -16.62
C GLU A 62 19.61 -0.89 -17.70
N GLU A 63 19.17 -1.92 -18.44
CA GLU A 63 19.98 -2.56 -19.50
C GLU A 63 19.96 -1.82 -20.84
N CYS A 64 19.24 -0.70 -20.91
CA CYS A 64 19.06 0.05 -22.14
C CYS A 64 20.35 0.80 -22.54
N GLU A 65 20.83 0.53 -23.75
CA GLU A 65 21.98 1.22 -24.37
C GLU A 65 21.78 2.74 -24.48
N ARG A 66 20.55 3.16 -24.81
CA ARG A 66 20.23 4.58 -25.07
C ARG A 66 18.83 4.94 -24.59
N LYS A 67 18.75 5.91 -23.70
CA LYS A 67 17.49 6.52 -23.24
C LYS A 67 17.64 8.04 -23.29
N THR A 68 16.66 8.70 -23.89
CA THR A 68 16.67 10.13 -24.15
C THR A 68 15.42 10.75 -23.55
N GLU A 69 15.61 11.62 -22.57
CA GLU A 69 14.56 12.46 -22.03
C GLU A 69 14.47 13.75 -22.85
N ILE A 70 13.24 14.14 -23.15
CA ILE A 70 12.88 15.40 -23.81
C ILE A 70 12.29 16.30 -22.73
N PHE A 71 12.94 17.43 -22.48
CA PHE A 71 12.49 18.40 -21.50
C PHE A 71 12.65 19.83 -22.04
N GLU A 72 11.89 20.73 -21.45
CA GLU A 72 11.79 22.12 -21.87
C GLU A 72 12.41 23.01 -20.78
N LEU A 73 13.25 23.96 -21.18
CA LEU A 73 13.87 24.94 -20.26
C LEU A 73 13.60 26.36 -20.72
N TYR A 74 13.29 27.25 -19.79
CA TYR A 74 13.18 28.68 -20.06
C TYR A 74 14.56 29.31 -20.26
N GLN A 75 14.61 30.44 -20.97
CA GLN A 75 15.87 31.13 -21.25
C GLN A 75 16.63 31.51 -19.97
N ARG A 76 15.91 31.93 -18.94
CA ARG A 76 16.48 32.23 -17.62
C ARG A 76 17.17 31.00 -17.03
N GLU A 77 16.52 29.84 -17.07
CA GLU A 77 17.02 28.59 -16.50
C GLU A 77 18.24 28.03 -17.25
N VAL A 78 18.29 28.25 -18.57
CA VAL A 78 19.47 27.96 -19.38
C VAL A 78 20.62 28.87 -18.94
N ARG A 79 20.37 30.17 -18.77
CA ARG A 79 21.40 31.13 -18.35
C ARG A 79 21.91 30.86 -16.94
N GLU A 80 21.05 30.48 -15.99
CA GLU A 80 21.46 30.10 -14.64
C GLU A 80 22.41 28.88 -14.66
N ARG A 81 22.13 27.88 -15.51
CA ARG A 81 23.00 26.70 -15.69
C ARG A 81 24.33 27.03 -16.38
N GLU A 82 24.35 27.98 -17.32
CA GLU A 82 25.59 28.50 -17.92
C GLU A 82 26.46 29.23 -16.88
N LEU A 83 25.86 30.11 -16.08
CA LEU A 83 26.56 30.89 -15.07
C LEU A 83 27.14 30.01 -13.95
N ARG A 84 26.46 28.92 -13.60
CA ARG A 84 26.97 27.90 -12.66
C ARG A 84 28.01 26.95 -13.26
N GLY A 85 28.33 27.08 -14.56
CA GLY A 85 29.27 26.21 -15.26
C GLY A 85 28.76 24.78 -15.50
N VAL A 86 27.46 24.52 -15.29
CA VAL A 86 26.82 23.22 -15.55
C VAL A 86 26.63 23.03 -17.06
N PHE A 87 26.23 24.09 -17.76
CA PHE A 87 26.10 24.12 -19.22
C PHE A 87 27.24 24.92 -19.84
N LYS A 88 27.69 24.47 -21.00
CA LYS A 88 28.60 25.22 -21.86
C LYS A 88 27.87 26.45 -22.41
N GLU A 89 28.50 27.61 -22.27
CA GLU A 89 27.99 28.85 -22.84
C GLU A 89 27.92 28.75 -24.37
N ASN A 90 26.72 28.84 -24.92
CA ASN A 90 26.47 28.71 -26.35
C ASN A 90 25.28 29.57 -26.75
N THR A 91 25.28 30.08 -27.99
CA THR A 91 24.07 30.65 -28.58
C THR A 91 23.12 29.52 -28.97
N TYR A 92 22.20 29.19 -28.07
CA TYR A 92 21.01 28.40 -28.36
C TYR A 92 20.01 29.35 -29.04
N GLY A 93 19.59 29.04 -30.28
CA GLY A 93 18.64 29.89 -31.03
C GLY A 93 17.23 29.85 -30.45
N LEU A 94 16.30 30.59 -31.06
CA LEU A 94 14.87 30.48 -30.77
C LEU A 94 14.33 29.13 -31.28
N GLU A 95 13.34 28.59 -30.57
CA GLU A 95 12.63 27.39 -30.99
C GLU A 95 11.73 27.69 -32.21
N PRO A 96 11.75 26.84 -33.26
CA PRO A 96 10.82 26.99 -34.37
C PRO A 96 9.37 26.95 -33.87
N VAL A 97 8.48 27.69 -34.53
CA VAL A 97 7.04 27.64 -34.25
C VAL A 97 6.57 26.20 -34.47
N LYS A 98 6.09 25.54 -33.40
CA LYS A 98 5.50 24.20 -33.49
C LYS A 98 4.13 24.33 -34.16
N ASP A 99 3.72 23.30 -34.90
CA ASP A 99 2.34 23.21 -35.40
C ASP A 99 1.35 23.28 -34.23
N ILE A 100 0.16 23.86 -34.46
CA ILE A 100 -0.92 23.95 -33.47
C ILE A 100 -1.25 22.54 -32.98
N LYS A 101 -1.13 22.26 -31.67
CA LYS A 101 -1.51 20.96 -31.11
C LYS A 101 -2.98 20.69 -31.41
N GLU A 102 -3.36 19.44 -31.64
CA GLU A 102 -4.77 19.10 -31.87
C GLU A 102 -5.68 19.53 -30.72
N ASP A 103 -5.16 19.49 -29.48
CA ASP A 103 -5.88 19.95 -28.29
C ASP A 103 -6.12 21.47 -28.30
N ASP A 104 -5.09 22.25 -28.66
CA ASP A 104 -5.19 23.71 -28.83
C ASP A 104 -6.21 24.04 -29.92
N ARG A 105 -6.19 23.27 -31.02
CA ARG A 105 -7.16 23.39 -32.12
C ARG A 105 -8.58 23.07 -31.67
N ARG A 106 -8.78 22.08 -30.79
CA ARG A 106 -10.10 21.75 -30.20
C ARG A 106 -10.60 22.85 -29.25
N GLN A 107 -9.69 23.49 -28.52
CA GLN A 107 -10.02 24.58 -27.57
C GLN A 107 -10.07 25.96 -28.24
N GLY A 108 -9.74 26.08 -29.54
CA GLY A 108 -9.68 27.36 -30.25
C GLY A 108 -8.50 28.24 -29.80
N LEU A 109 -7.51 27.67 -29.13
CA LEU A 109 -6.31 28.36 -28.68
C LEU A 109 -5.31 28.43 -29.83
N THR A 110 -4.74 29.60 -30.04
CA THR A 110 -3.61 29.79 -30.96
C THR A 110 -2.39 30.19 -30.13
N PRO A 111 -1.28 29.43 -30.18
CA PRO A 111 -0.08 29.82 -29.48
C PRO A 111 0.44 31.17 -30.04
N PRO A 112 0.96 32.06 -29.19
CA PRO A 112 1.63 33.28 -29.65
C PRO A 112 2.74 32.92 -30.64
N LEU A 113 2.74 33.58 -31.81
CA LEU A 113 3.65 33.27 -32.92
C LEU A 113 5.13 33.57 -32.60
N ASP A 114 5.40 34.52 -31.72
CA ASP A 114 6.76 35.05 -31.50
C ASP A 114 6.95 35.50 -30.04
N ASP A 115 6.91 34.53 -29.12
CA ASP A 115 7.20 34.77 -27.71
C ASP A 115 8.71 34.57 -27.44
N PRO A 116 9.47 35.61 -27.07
CA PRO A 116 10.90 35.49 -26.76
C PRO A 116 11.17 34.62 -25.52
N ASP A 117 10.19 34.49 -24.63
CA ASP A 117 10.27 33.71 -23.40
C ASP A 117 9.80 32.27 -23.59
N LYS A 118 9.49 31.87 -24.83
CA LYS A 118 9.12 30.49 -25.17
C LYS A 118 10.21 29.50 -24.70
N PRO A 119 9.82 28.41 -24.01
CA PRO A 119 10.78 27.44 -23.53
C PRO A 119 11.44 26.69 -24.69
N ARG A 120 12.69 26.28 -24.47
CA ARG A 120 13.56 25.63 -25.44
C ARG A 120 13.65 24.14 -25.19
N GLU A 121 13.63 23.33 -26.25
CA GLU A 121 13.69 21.88 -26.12
C GLU A 121 15.13 21.37 -26.03
N PHE A 122 15.42 20.67 -24.93
CA PHE A 122 16.66 19.95 -24.71
C PHE A 122 16.41 18.44 -24.69
N LEU A 123 17.43 17.71 -25.12
CA LEU A 123 17.48 16.26 -25.12
C LEU A 123 18.58 15.85 -24.16
N GLU A 124 18.24 15.15 -23.08
CA GLU A 124 19.22 14.53 -22.20
C GLU A 124 19.29 13.03 -22.52
N GLN A 125 20.42 12.62 -23.07
CA GLN A 125 20.65 11.25 -23.49
C GLN A 125 21.62 10.55 -22.56
N HIS A 126 21.16 9.49 -21.91
CA HIS A 126 22.03 8.52 -21.27
C HIS A 126 22.46 7.51 -22.33
N CYS A 127 23.77 7.42 -22.56
CA CYS A 127 24.35 6.55 -23.58
C CYS A 127 25.74 6.06 -23.15
N TYR A 128 26.30 5.18 -23.97
CA TYR A 128 27.68 4.71 -23.82
C TYR A 128 28.53 5.30 -24.95
N LEU A 129 29.60 6.01 -24.59
CA LEU A 129 30.52 6.67 -25.52
C LEU A 129 31.97 6.31 -25.17
N ASP A 130 32.79 6.13 -26.19
CA ASP A 130 34.23 5.94 -26.10
C ASP A 130 34.88 7.29 -26.45
N LEU A 131 35.25 8.06 -25.43
CA LEU A 131 35.78 9.42 -25.59
C LEU A 131 37.31 9.46 -25.56
N ASP A 132 37.94 8.46 -24.98
CA ASP A 132 39.39 8.30 -24.85
C ASP A 132 40.01 7.41 -25.94
N GLY A 133 39.18 6.69 -26.70
CA GLY A 133 39.60 5.88 -27.85
C GLY A 133 40.21 4.54 -27.47
N ASP A 134 39.90 4.04 -26.26
CA ASP A 134 40.44 2.77 -25.76
C ASP A 134 39.67 1.54 -26.28
N GLY A 135 38.55 1.76 -27.00
CA GLY A 135 37.67 0.74 -27.56
C GLY A 135 36.58 0.26 -26.61
N TYR A 136 36.50 0.78 -25.38
CA TYR A 136 35.46 0.50 -24.40
C TYR A 136 34.54 1.71 -24.24
N LYS A 137 33.24 1.52 -24.49
CA LYS A 137 32.28 2.62 -24.33
C LYS A 137 31.89 2.78 -22.87
N GLU A 138 32.20 3.92 -22.30
CA GLU A 138 31.86 4.26 -20.92
C GLU A 138 30.51 4.97 -20.82
N PRO A 139 29.83 4.91 -19.67
CA PRO A 139 28.51 5.51 -19.53
C PRO A 139 28.58 7.04 -19.32
N TYR A 140 27.91 7.79 -20.21
CA TYR A 140 27.80 9.25 -20.17
C TYR A 140 26.34 9.73 -20.21
N VAL A 141 26.12 10.93 -19.68
CA VAL A 141 24.90 11.73 -19.85
C VAL A 141 25.27 12.93 -20.72
N VAL A 142 24.60 13.04 -21.86
CA VAL A 142 24.84 14.09 -22.85
C VAL A 142 23.57 14.92 -23.01
N THR A 143 23.66 16.21 -22.75
CA THR A 143 22.56 17.16 -22.95
C THR A 143 22.79 17.94 -24.24
N VAL A 144 21.82 17.92 -25.15
CA VAL A 144 21.88 18.59 -26.47
C VAL A 144 20.66 19.46 -26.65
N HIS A 145 20.84 20.68 -27.14
CA HIS A 145 19.72 21.52 -27.54
C HIS A 145 19.18 21.04 -28.89
N LYS A 146 17.89 20.68 -28.95
CA LYS A 146 17.29 19.98 -30.10
C LYS A 146 17.41 20.77 -31.41
N SER A 147 17.01 22.05 -31.40
CA SER A 147 16.95 22.85 -32.63
C SER A 147 18.34 23.27 -33.14
N SER A 148 19.20 23.80 -32.27
CA SER A 148 20.58 24.21 -32.63
C SER A 148 21.57 23.05 -32.82
N LYS A 149 21.23 21.83 -32.36
CA LYS A 149 22.11 20.63 -32.36
C LYS A 149 23.44 20.82 -31.62
N LYS A 150 23.53 21.83 -30.75
CA LYS A 150 24.71 22.09 -29.94
C LYS A 150 24.67 21.29 -28.64
N VAL A 151 25.80 20.70 -28.27
CA VAL A 151 25.98 20.01 -26.99
C VAL A 151 26.11 21.04 -25.89
N ALA A 152 25.25 20.93 -24.88
CA ALA A 152 25.22 21.79 -23.70
C ALA A 152 26.04 21.21 -22.55
N ARG A 153 26.00 19.90 -22.32
CA ARG A 153 26.66 19.23 -21.19
C ARG A 153 27.05 17.80 -21.53
N ILE A 154 28.20 17.35 -21.03
CA ILE A 154 28.63 15.95 -21.02
C ILE A 154 29.15 15.64 -19.61
N VAL A 155 28.59 14.61 -18.95
CA VAL A 155 29.01 14.18 -17.61
C VAL A 155 29.05 12.65 -17.57
N HIS A 156 30.09 12.07 -16.96
CA HIS A 156 30.18 10.63 -16.76
C HIS A 156 29.14 10.18 -15.71
N ARG A 157 28.55 9.00 -15.89
CA ARG A 157 27.65 8.38 -14.90
C ARG A 157 28.21 7.06 -14.38
N ILE A 158 29.52 6.98 -14.23
CA ILE A 158 30.21 5.80 -13.68
C ILE A 158 29.87 5.67 -12.20
N LYS A 159 29.38 4.49 -11.79
CA LYS A 159 29.11 4.14 -10.39
C LYS A 159 30.32 3.45 -9.77
N ASP A 160 30.71 2.33 -10.36
CA ASP A 160 31.80 1.48 -9.89
C ASP A 160 32.47 0.78 -11.07
N VAL A 161 33.79 0.60 -10.95
CA VAL A 161 34.63 -0.03 -11.97
C VAL A 161 35.08 -1.37 -11.44
N VAL A 162 34.58 -2.43 -12.06
CA VAL A 162 34.97 -3.81 -11.75
C VAL A 162 36.23 -4.14 -12.54
N THR A 163 37.30 -4.45 -11.82
CA THR A 163 38.60 -4.84 -12.38
C THR A 163 38.88 -6.31 -12.12
N GLU A 164 39.76 -6.91 -12.91
CA GLU A 164 40.19 -8.30 -12.69
C GLU A 164 40.82 -8.47 -11.30
N GLN A 165 41.52 -7.43 -10.83
CA GLN A 165 42.10 -7.36 -9.49
C GLN A 165 41.04 -7.31 -8.39
N SER A 166 40.03 -6.44 -8.52
CA SER A 166 39.00 -6.28 -7.49
C SER A 166 38.22 -7.58 -7.26
N VAL A 167 37.95 -8.34 -8.31
CA VAL A 167 37.29 -9.66 -8.20
C VAL A 167 38.17 -10.65 -7.43
N LYS A 168 39.46 -10.74 -7.77
CA LYS A 168 40.41 -11.63 -7.06
C LYS A 168 40.57 -11.23 -5.59
N ILE A 169 40.60 -9.93 -5.31
CA ILE A 169 40.67 -9.39 -3.94
C ILE A 169 39.41 -9.77 -3.15
N GLU A 170 38.23 -9.65 -3.75
CA GLU A 170 36.96 -10.02 -3.11
C GLU A 170 36.86 -11.54 -2.84
N GLU A 171 37.32 -12.37 -3.77
CA GLU A 171 37.44 -13.83 -3.58
C GLU A 171 38.40 -14.19 -2.45
N LEU A 172 39.57 -13.56 -2.38
CA LEU A 172 40.53 -13.77 -1.30
C LEU A 172 39.99 -13.27 0.04
N THR A 173 39.31 -12.13 0.06
CA THR A 173 38.74 -11.54 1.27
C THR A 173 37.59 -12.38 1.82
N SER A 174 36.69 -12.87 0.97
CA SER A 174 35.62 -13.80 1.38
C SER A 174 36.18 -15.12 1.91
N ARG A 175 37.27 -15.62 1.31
CA ARG A 175 37.98 -16.80 1.81
C ARG A 175 38.63 -16.56 3.17
N ILE A 176 39.30 -15.42 3.37
CA ILE A 176 39.83 -15.00 4.67
C ILE A 176 38.71 -14.93 5.71
N LYS A 177 37.57 -14.32 5.38
CA LYS A 177 36.41 -14.22 6.27
C LYS A 177 35.88 -15.61 6.66
N SER A 178 35.74 -16.53 5.70
CA SER A 178 35.29 -17.90 5.98
C SER A 178 36.28 -18.68 6.87
N LEU A 179 37.59 -18.42 6.72
CA LEU A 179 38.63 -19.02 7.55
C LEU A 179 38.62 -18.43 8.96
N ALA A 180 38.41 -17.13 9.10
CA ALA A 180 38.31 -16.45 10.37
C ALA A 180 37.06 -16.86 11.17
N GLU A 181 35.90 -16.99 10.50
CA GLU A 181 34.65 -17.48 11.12
C GLU A 181 34.73 -18.96 11.51
N GLY A 182 35.56 -19.74 10.82
CA GLY A 182 35.84 -21.13 11.16
C GLY A 182 36.71 -21.33 12.41
N VAL A 183 37.33 -20.26 12.94
CA VAL A 183 38.10 -20.32 14.19
C VAL A 183 37.14 -20.28 15.38
N GLN A 184 36.84 -21.45 15.94
CA GLN A 184 36.15 -21.52 17.23
C GLN A 184 37.10 -21.03 18.33
N GLN A 185 36.65 -20.07 19.15
CA GLN A 185 37.41 -19.64 20.31
C GLN A 185 37.58 -20.84 21.27
N PRO A 186 38.80 -21.10 21.79
CA PRO A 186 39.03 -22.24 22.67
C PRO A 186 38.14 -22.15 23.91
N GLN A 187 37.48 -23.25 24.26
CA GLN A 187 36.47 -23.30 25.35
C GLN A 187 37.06 -23.00 26.73
N ASP A 188 38.36 -23.21 26.92
CA ASP A 188 39.10 -22.88 28.15
C ASP A 188 40.38 -22.09 27.82
N PRO A 189 40.49 -20.81 28.23
CA PRO A 189 41.67 -19.97 27.99
C PRO A 189 42.96 -20.50 28.63
N ASN A 190 42.85 -21.37 29.64
CA ASN A 190 43.98 -21.84 30.45
C ASN A 190 44.48 -23.26 30.08
N ASN A 191 43.82 -23.99 29.17
CA ASN A 191 44.23 -25.34 28.79
C ASN A 191 44.06 -25.60 27.28
N VAL A 192 44.83 -24.86 26.48
CA VAL A 192 44.87 -25.02 25.02
C VAL A 192 45.65 -26.28 24.67
N THR A 193 45.05 -27.21 23.93
CA THR A 193 45.80 -28.39 23.46
C THR A 193 46.84 -27.98 22.41
N PRO A 194 48.03 -28.62 22.36
CA PRO A 194 49.03 -28.31 21.33
C PRO A 194 48.54 -28.45 19.88
N GLN A 195 47.47 -29.22 19.66
CA GLN A 195 46.86 -29.43 18.35
C GLN A 195 45.98 -28.24 17.92
N GLU A 196 45.20 -27.66 18.84
CA GLU A 196 44.40 -26.45 18.59
C GLU A 196 45.29 -25.24 18.33
N LEU A 197 46.38 -25.10 19.09
CA LEU A 197 47.36 -24.03 18.89
C LEU A 197 48.04 -24.13 17.51
N ALA A 198 48.36 -25.35 17.07
CA ALA A 198 48.95 -25.59 15.76
C ALA A 198 47.96 -25.30 14.60
N GLN A 199 46.67 -25.61 14.77
CA GLN A 199 45.65 -25.28 13.78
C GLN A 199 45.44 -23.76 13.67
N ILE A 200 45.38 -23.05 14.80
CA ILE A 200 45.26 -21.58 14.82
C ILE A 200 46.47 -20.93 14.14
N GLN A 201 47.69 -21.38 14.44
CA GLN A 201 48.91 -20.88 13.80
C GLN A 201 48.95 -21.16 12.29
N GLN A 202 48.46 -22.33 11.85
CA GLN A 202 48.35 -22.64 10.42
C GLN A 202 47.33 -21.73 9.73
N ILE A 203 46.17 -21.49 10.35
CA ILE A 203 45.14 -20.60 9.82
C ILE A 203 45.68 -19.17 9.73
N GLU A 204 46.34 -18.66 10.77
CA GLU A 204 46.99 -17.34 10.76
C GLU A 204 48.07 -17.23 9.67
N GLN A 205 48.91 -18.25 9.49
CA GLN A 205 49.89 -18.26 8.40
C GLN A 205 49.21 -18.22 7.02
N THR A 206 48.11 -18.96 6.84
CA THR A 206 47.34 -18.90 5.59
C THR A 206 46.69 -17.53 5.37
N ILE A 207 46.12 -16.91 6.40
CA ILE A 207 45.53 -15.57 6.32
C ILE A 207 46.61 -14.55 5.94
N ASN A 208 47.77 -14.56 6.61
CA ASN A 208 48.87 -13.66 6.30
C ASN A 208 49.38 -13.85 4.86
N SER A 209 49.44 -15.09 4.37
CA SER A 209 49.83 -15.37 2.98
C SER A 209 48.81 -14.83 1.96
N MET A 210 47.51 -14.90 2.26
CA MET A 210 46.46 -14.38 1.40
C MET A 210 46.42 -12.85 1.42
N GLN A 211 46.67 -12.23 2.58
CA GLN A 211 46.81 -10.77 2.69
C GLN A 211 47.99 -10.26 1.85
N ALA A 212 49.14 -10.94 1.89
CA ALA A 212 50.28 -10.61 1.04
C ALA A 212 49.96 -10.75 -0.47
N GLN A 213 49.13 -11.72 -0.85
CA GLN A 213 48.65 -11.85 -2.24
C GLN A 213 47.72 -10.69 -2.64
N ILE A 214 46.84 -10.24 -1.74
CA ILE A 214 45.98 -9.06 -1.99
C ILE A 214 46.84 -7.82 -2.24
N GLU A 215 47.88 -7.60 -1.44
CA GLU A 215 48.80 -6.46 -1.63
C GLU A 215 49.55 -6.52 -2.96
N GLN A 216 49.97 -7.72 -3.41
CA GLN A 216 50.61 -7.89 -4.71
C GLN A 216 49.66 -7.59 -5.86
N ILE A 217 48.43 -8.12 -5.80
CA ILE A 217 47.41 -7.90 -6.82
C ILE A 217 47.02 -6.41 -6.91
N ALA A 218 47.01 -5.70 -5.77
CA ALA A 218 46.72 -4.27 -5.72
C ALA A 218 47.79 -3.39 -6.40
N GLN A 219 49.03 -3.88 -6.54
CA GLN A 219 50.11 -3.16 -7.22
C GLN A 219 50.12 -3.35 -8.75
N GLU A 220 49.39 -4.33 -9.28
CA GLU A 220 49.30 -4.57 -10.72
C GLU A 220 48.45 -3.50 -11.42
N LYS A 221 48.74 -3.23 -12.70
CA LYS A 221 47.94 -2.27 -13.48
C LYS A 221 46.49 -2.75 -13.59
N PRO A 222 45.50 -1.93 -13.19
CA PRO A 222 44.09 -2.33 -13.18
C PRO A 222 43.61 -2.65 -14.59
N LYS A 223 43.05 -3.85 -14.77
CA LYS A 223 42.43 -4.25 -16.03
C LYS A 223 40.93 -4.24 -15.86
N VAL A 224 40.26 -3.31 -16.54
CA VAL A 224 38.81 -3.10 -16.45
C VAL A 224 38.08 -4.27 -17.10
N LEU A 225 37.12 -4.86 -16.38
CA LEU A 225 36.22 -5.90 -16.88
C LEU A 225 34.84 -5.33 -17.19
N LYS A 226 34.31 -4.49 -16.29
CA LYS A 226 32.96 -3.96 -16.39
C LYS A 226 32.87 -2.60 -15.70
N ILE A 227 32.27 -1.62 -16.37
CA ILE A 227 31.90 -0.35 -15.75
C ILE A 227 30.40 -0.36 -15.50
N ASN A 228 30.00 -0.24 -14.24
CA ASN A 228 28.60 -0.13 -13.85
C ASN A 228 28.18 1.34 -13.89
N ALA A 229 27.04 1.62 -14.51
CA ALA A 229 26.49 2.97 -14.60
C ALA A 229 25.57 3.29 -13.42
N VAL A 230 25.49 4.56 -13.04
CA VAL A 230 24.45 5.08 -12.16
C VAL A 230 23.15 5.18 -12.96
N GLU A 231 22.08 4.63 -12.40
CA GLU A 231 20.77 4.52 -13.01
C GLU A 231 19.78 5.50 -12.38
N TYR A 232 19.35 6.51 -13.15
CA TYR A 232 18.49 7.59 -12.63
C TYR A 232 16.99 7.30 -12.78
N TYR A 233 16.58 6.54 -13.80
CA TYR A 233 15.17 6.33 -14.09
C TYR A 233 14.64 5.06 -13.43
N THR A 234 13.46 5.16 -12.82
CA THR A 234 12.69 4.05 -12.28
C THR A 234 11.38 3.94 -13.04
N LYS A 235 11.11 2.77 -13.63
CA LYS A 235 9.86 2.49 -14.32
C LYS A 235 8.81 2.02 -13.32
N TYR A 236 7.68 2.70 -13.29
CA TYR A 236 6.45 2.26 -12.63
C TYR A 236 5.55 1.56 -13.64
N SER A 237 5.12 0.34 -13.32
CA SER A 237 4.43 -0.57 -14.23
C SER A 237 3.02 -0.91 -13.76
N PHE A 238 2.02 -0.71 -14.63
CA PHE A 238 0.62 -1.06 -14.36
C PHE A 238 0.28 -2.49 -14.79
N ILE A 239 0.03 -2.72 -16.09
CA ILE A 239 -0.14 -4.05 -16.70
C ILE A 239 1.02 -4.28 -17.67
N PRO A 240 1.95 -5.20 -17.38
CA PRO A 240 3.03 -5.53 -18.29
C PRO A 240 2.52 -5.92 -19.68
N SER A 241 3.23 -5.51 -20.73
CA SER A 241 2.85 -5.82 -22.10
C SER A 241 2.86 -7.35 -22.32
N PRO A 242 1.78 -7.95 -22.85
CA PRO A 242 1.72 -9.40 -23.08
C PRO A 242 2.80 -9.93 -24.03
N ASP A 243 3.26 -9.08 -24.95
CA ASP A 243 4.30 -9.37 -25.94
C ASP A 243 5.74 -9.18 -25.40
N GLY A 244 5.88 -8.76 -24.14
CA GLY A 244 7.19 -8.45 -23.55
C GLY A 244 7.82 -7.15 -24.07
N GLY A 245 7.01 -6.29 -24.71
CA GLY A 245 7.41 -4.95 -25.11
C GLY A 245 7.77 -4.05 -23.92
N PHE A 246 8.47 -2.95 -24.20
CA PHE A 246 8.94 -2.04 -23.16
C PHE A 246 7.81 -1.24 -22.48
N TYR A 247 6.83 -0.76 -23.24
CA TYR A 247 5.76 0.10 -22.73
C TYR A 247 4.56 -0.74 -22.29
N ASP A 248 4.23 -0.61 -21.00
CA ASP A 248 3.13 -1.33 -20.36
C ASP A 248 1.76 -0.78 -20.79
N LEU A 249 0.72 -1.57 -20.59
CA LEU A 249 -0.66 -1.22 -20.93
C LEU A 249 -1.38 -0.59 -19.73
N GLY A 250 -2.12 0.47 -20.00
CA GLY A 250 -3.07 1.09 -19.07
C GLY A 250 -4.51 0.79 -19.47
N PHE A 251 -5.46 1.15 -18.61
CA PHE A 251 -6.88 1.08 -18.94
C PHE A 251 -7.24 2.01 -20.11
N GLY A 252 -6.51 3.12 -20.31
CA GLY A 252 -6.74 4.01 -21.44
C GLY A 252 -6.62 3.29 -22.79
N ALA A 253 -5.58 2.46 -22.97
CA ALA A 253 -5.39 1.67 -24.18
C ALA A 253 -6.48 0.61 -24.39
N LEU A 254 -7.03 0.06 -23.29
CA LEU A 254 -8.10 -0.95 -23.33
C LEU A 254 -9.49 -0.32 -23.61
N LEU A 255 -9.74 0.88 -23.06
CA LEU A 255 -11.03 1.56 -23.15
C LEU A 255 -11.16 2.43 -24.41
N SER A 256 -10.06 2.91 -25.01
CA SER A 256 -10.09 3.82 -26.16
C SER A 256 -10.96 3.28 -27.33
N PRO A 257 -10.78 2.03 -27.81
CA PRO A 257 -11.57 1.54 -28.95
C PRO A 257 -13.07 1.41 -28.63
N ILE A 258 -13.40 1.09 -27.38
CA ILE A 258 -14.79 0.99 -26.92
C ILE A 258 -15.41 2.38 -26.86
N ASN A 259 -14.69 3.36 -26.29
CA ASN A 259 -15.13 4.74 -26.21
C ASN A 259 -15.33 5.36 -27.59
N ASP A 260 -14.45 5.10 -28.55
CA ASP A 260 -14.61 5.59 -29.93
C ASP A 260 -15.86 5.00 -30.60
N SER A 261 -16.15 3.73 -30.33
CA SER A 261 -17.35 3.04 -30.81
C SER A 261 -18.63 3.61 -30.15
N VAL A 262 -18.59 3.82 -28.82
CA VAL A 262 -19.67 4.43 -28.03
C VAL A 262 -19.95 5.85 -28.53
N ASN A 263 -18.92 6.68 -28.72
CA ASN A 263 -19.06 8.03 -29.25
C ASN A 263 -19.71 8.04 -30.62
N THR A 264 -19.31 7.13 -31.51
CA THR A 264 -19.89 7.02 -32.86
C THR A 264 -21.37 6.64 -32.81
N ILE A 265 -21.75 5.66 -32.00
CA ILE A 265 -23.14 5.21 -31.86
C ILE A 265 -24.00 6.30 -31.20
N LEU A 266 -23.47 6.95 -30.16
CA LEU A 266 -24.13 8.03 -29.45
C LEU A 266 -24.41 9.21 -30.40
N ASN A 267 -23.44 9.60 -31.23
CA ASN A 267 -23.64 10.63 -32.25
C ASN A 267 -24.73 10.22 -33.26
N GLN A 268 -24.72 8.98 -33.76
CA GLN A 268 -25.76 8.49 -34.69
C GLN A 268 -27.17 8.50 -34.07
N LEU A 269 -27.28 8.14 -32.79
CA LEU A 269 -28.56 8.16 -32.05
C LEU A 269 -29.04 9.59 -31.81
N ILE A 270 -28.15 10.51 -31.44
CA ILE A 270 -28.48 11.93 -31.25
C ILE A 270 -28.85 12.57 -32.59
N ASP A 271 -28.14 12.28 -33.68
CA ASP A 271 -28.42 12.81 -35.01
C ASP A 271 -29.78 12.33 -35.53
N SER A 272 -30.08 11.03 -35.39
CA SER A 272 -31.39 10.49 -35.77
C SER A 272 -32.52 11.06 -34.92
N GLY A 273 -32.31 11.21 -33.61
CA GLY A 273 -33.28 11.86 -32.72
C GLY A 273 -33.48 13.34 -33.06
N SER A 274 -32.40 14.06 -33.37
CA SER A 274 -32.44 15.47 -33.76
C SER A 274 -33.16 15.69 -35.09
N LEU A 275 -32.93 14.81 -36.07
CA LEU A 275 -33.63 14.81 -37.35
C LEU A 275 -35.11 14.43 -37.20
N GLN A 276 -35.44 13.49 -36.30
CA GLN A 276 -36.83 13.13 -36.00
C GLN A 276 -37.61 14.28 -35.35
N ASN A 277 -36.97 14.99 -34.42
CA ASN A 277 -37.56 16.16 -33.77
C ASN A 277 -37.62 17.37 -34.71
N ALA A 278 -36.69 17.46 -35.66
CA ALA A 278 -36.66 18.52 -36.64
C ALA A 278 -37.80 18.33 -37.65
N SER A 279 -38.74 19.28 -37.66
CA SER A 279 -39.82 19.28 -38.64
C SER A 279 -39.33 19.93 -39.93
N GLY A 280 -38.85 19.12 -40.88
CA GLY A 280 -38.38 19.56 -42.19
C GLY A 280 -38.93 18.72 -43.33
N GLY A 281 -38.91 19.25 -44.53
CA GLY A 281 -39.43 18.54 -45.69
C GLY A 281 -39.63 19.42 -46.92
N PHE A 282 -40.39 18.91 -47.87
CA PHE A 282 -40.72 19.62 -49.10
C PHE A 282 -42.17 20.12 -49.03
N ILE A 283 -42.36 21.39 -49.40
CA ILE A 283 -43.67 21.98 -49.63
C ILE A 283 -43.76 22.22 -51.14
N GLY A 284 -44.46 21.35 -51.86
CA GLY A 284 -44.52 21.40 -53.32
C GLY A 284 -45.84 20.88 -53.88
N ARG A 285 -46.48 21.67 -54.75
CA ARG A 285 -47.77 21.39 -55.41
C ARG A 285 -47.70 20.31 -56.52
N GLY A 286 -46.98 19.21 -56.33
CA GLY A 286 -46.73 18.13 -57.33
C GLY A 286 -45.32 18.16 -57.94
N ALA A 287 -44.53 17.10 -57.80
CA ALA A 287 -43.06 17.20 -57.90
C ALA A 287 -42.47 17.50 -59.31
N ARG A 288 -41.77 18.64 -59.44
CA ARG A 288 -40.58 18.81 -60.32
C ARG A 288 -39.43 19.37 -59.49
N ILE A 289 -38.65 18.49 -58.87
CA ILE A 289 -37.43 18.88 -58.15
C ILE A 289 -36.37 19.25 -59.20
N LYS A 290 -35.92 20.51 -59.24
CA LYS A 290 -34.75 20.88 -60.05
C LYS A 290 -33.54 20.11 -59.50
N GLY A 291 -32.95 19.23 -60.33
CA GLY A 291 -31.78 18.45 -59.92
C GLY A 291 -30.62 19.35 -59.50
N GLY A 292 -30.09 19.11 -58.29
CA GLY A 292 -28.99 19.86 -57.67
C GLY A 292 -28.77 19.42 -56.23
N ARG A 293 -27.65 19.82 -55.61
CA ARG A 293 -27.43 19.60 -54.16
C ARG A 293 -28.39 20.51 -53.38
N ILE A 294 -29.34 19.90 -52.67
CA ILE A 294 -30.24 20.60 -51.74
C ILE A 294 -29.71 20.35 -50.33
N THR A 295 -29.37 21.41 -49.61
CA THR A 295 -28.99 21.36 -48.20
C THR A 295 -30.19 21.72 -47.33
N PHE A 296 -30.42 20.98 -46.27
CA PHE A 296 -31.46 21.28 -45.28
C PHE A 296 -30.84 21.91 -44.04
N ARG A 297 -31.40 23.01 -43.57
CA ARG A 297 -31.21 23.50 -42.20
C ARG A 297 -32.26 22.85 -41.29
N GLN A 298 -31.97 22.82 -40.00
CA GLN A 298 -32.90 22.27 -39.01
C GLN A 298 -34.21 23.09 -39.02
N ASN A 299 -35.36 22.41 -39.01
CA ASN A 299 -36.70 22.99 -39.14
C ASN A 299 -36.98 23.76 -40.46
N GLU A 300 -36.23 23.48 -41.52
CA GLU A 300 -36.42 24.13 -42.82
C GLU A 300 -37.37 23.35 -43.73
N TRP A 301 -38.27 24.10 -44.37
CA TRP A 301 -39.17 23.58 -45.41
C TRP A 301 -38.82 24.19 -46.76
N HIS A 302 -38.38 23.35 -47.70
CA HIS A 302 -38.06 23.80 -49.06
C HIS A 302 -39.33 23.96 -49.89
N LYS A 303 -39.53 25.18 -50.41
CA LYS A 303 -40.66 25.49 -51.29
C LYS A 303 -40.33 25.08 -52.71
N VAL A 304 -41.23 24.32 -53.34
CA VAL A 304 -41.13 23.91 -54.75
C VAL A 304 -42.33 24.49 -55.50
N ASP A 305 -42.07 25.33 -56.49
CA ASP A 305 -43.12 26.01 -57.27
C ASP A 305 -43.84 25.06 -58.21
N VAL A 306 -45.17 24.93 -58.03
CA VAL A 306 -46.03 24.12 -58.90
C VAL A 306 -47.46 24.67 -58.92
N THR A 307 -48.12 24.53 -60.07
CA THR A 307 -49.50 24.96 -60.31
C THR A 307 -50.51 23.82 -60.10
N GLY A 308 -51.46 23.96 -59.17
CA GLY A 308 -52.78 23.32 -59.31
C GLY A 308 -53.28 22.25 -58.32
N ALA A 309 -52.70 22.05 -57.12
CA ALA A 309 -53.21 21.01 -56.17
C ALA A 309 -53.47 21.50 -54.73
N SER A 310 -54.17 20.73 -53.89
CA SER A 310 -54.54 21.09 -52.50
C SER A 310 -53.35 21.04 -51.54
N LEU A 311 -53.17 22.03 -50.65
CA LEU A 311 -51.97 22.17 -49.79
C LEU A 311 -51.64 20.93 -48.93
N ARG A 312 -52.63 20.13 -48.53
CA ARG A 312 -52.43 18.93 -47.68
C ARG A 312 -51.71 17.78 -48.38
N ASP A 313 -51.97 17.55 -49.67
CA ASP A 313 -51.31 16.49 -50.45
C ASP A 313 -49.90 16.87 -50.91
N ASN A 314 -49.46 18.09 -50.54
CA ASN A 314 -48.27 18.77 -51.06
C ASN A 314 -47.22 19.07 -49.99
N ILE A 315 -47.47 18.66 -48.74
CA ILE A 315 -46.50 18.70 -47.65
C ILE A 315 -45.95 17.29 -47.50
N VAL A 316 -44.72 17.08 -47.98
CA VAL A 316 -44.01 15.80 -47.83
C VAL A 316 -42.93 16.00 -46.77
N PRO A 317 -43.14 15.52 -45.53
CA PRO A 317 -42.08 15.56 -44.51
C PRO A 317 -40.91 14.69 -44.96
N MET A 318 -39.70 15.06 -44.51
CA MET A 318 -38.53 14.22 -44.76
C MET A 318 -38.72 12.85 -44.09
N PRO A 319 -38.50 11.73 -44.80
CA PRO A 319 -38.50 10.42 -44.19
C PRO A 319 -37.25 10.28 -43.32
N VAL A 320 -37.38 10.62 -42.05
CA VAL A 320 -36.33 10.49 -41.04
C VAL A 320 -36.51 9.18 -40.29
N ASN A 321 -35.43 8.41 -40.17
CA ASN A 321 -35.45 7.18 -39.37
C ASN A 321 -35.44 7.54 -37.89
N GLN A 322 -36.23 6.83 -37.09
CA GLN A 322 -36.20 6.94 -35.64
C GLN A 322 -34.86 6.39 -35.11
N PRO A 323 -34.41 6.83 -33.92
CA PRO A 323 -33.28 6.21 -33.24
C PRO A 323 -33.45 4.69 -33.17
N SER A 324 -32.45 3.96 -33.66
CA SER A 324 -32.53 2.50 -33.73
C SER A 324 -32.43 1.89 -32.33
N ALA A 325 -33.44 1.12 -31.93
CA ALA A 325 -33.42 0.36 -30.68
C ALA A 325 -32.26 -0.65 -30.63
N VAL A 326 -31.83 -1.18 -31.78
CA VAL A 326 -30.68 -2.10 -31.88
C VAL A 326 -29.37 -1.37 -31.57
N LEU A 327 -29.21 -0.14 -32.08
CA LEU A 327 -28.04 0.68 -31.77
C LEU A 327 -28.02 1.09 -30.30
N PHE A 328 -29.19 1.38 -29.70
CA PHE A 328 -29.29 1.64 -28.28
C PHE A 328 -28.91 0.39 -27.44
N GLN A 329 -29.36 -0.80 -27.83
CA GLN A 329 -28.95 -2.04 -27.16
C GLN A 329 -27.44 -2.29 -27.29
N LEU A 330 -26.85 -2.02 -28.46
CA LEU A 330 -25.40 -2.10 -28.65
C LEU A 330 -24.66 -1.07 -27.80
N LEU A 331 -25.15 0.16 -27.71
CA LEU A 331 -24.60 1.20 -26.84
C LEU A 331 -24.57 0.73 -25.38
N SER A 332 -25.69 0.22 -24.87
CA SER A 332 -25.78 -0.31 -23.51
C SER A 332 -24.84 -1.50 -23.28
N LEU A 333 -24.69 -2.39 -24.28
CA LEU A 333 -23.74 -3.51 -24.20
C LEU A 333 -22.29 -3.01 -24.13
N LEU A 334 -21.90 -2.03 -24.96
CA LEU A 334 -20.55 -1.48 -24.97
C LEU A 334 -20.23 -0.72 -23.67
N ILE A 335 -21.18 0.06 -23.14
CA ILE A 335 -21.04 0.70 -21.82
C ILE A 335 -20.84 -0.36 -20.73
N GLY A 336 -21.67 -1.41 -20.71
CA GLY A 336 -21.52 -2.50 -19.76
C GLY A 336 -20.19 -3.26 -19.89
N TYR A 337 -19.61 -3.37 -21.08
CA TYR A 337 -18.26 -3.91 -21.25
C TYR A 337 -17.17 -2.95 -20.77
N ALA A 338 -17.31 -1.65 -21.01
CA ALA A 338 -16.38 -0.63 -20.52
C ALA A 338 -16.32 -0.63 -18.98
N GLU A 339 -17.47 -0.68 -18.31
CA GLU A 339 -17.57 -0.75 -16.85
C GLU A 339 -16.89 -2.00 -16.29
N LYS A 340 -17.08 -3.16 -16.94
CA LYS A 340 -16.46 -4.43 -16.52
C LYS A 340 -14.94 -4.45 -16.70
N ILE A 341 -14.42 -3.85 -17.77
CA ILE A 341 -12.97 -3.76 -18.01
C ILE A 341 -12.29 -2.90 -16.93
N GLY A 342 -12.98 -1.88 -16.42
CA GLY A 342 -12.55 -1.08 -15.27
C GLY A 342 -12.39 -1.86 -13.96
N SER A 343 -12.71 -3.16 -13.95
CA SER A 343 -12.49 -4.08 -12.82
C SER A 343 -13.16 -3.64 -11.52
N VAL A 344 -14.21 -2.82 -11.62
CA VAL A 344 -15.06 -2.48 -10.47
C VAL A 344 -16.03 -3.64 -10.31
N THR A 345 -15.74 -4.56 -9.37
CA THR A 345 -16.76 -5.53 -8.95
C THR A 345 -17.88 -4.81 -8.20
N GLU A 346 -19.13 -5.25 -8.36
CA GLU A 346 -20.30 -4.67 -7.66
C GLU A 346 -20.12 -4.69 -6.11
N ALA A 347 -19.35 -5.65 -5.58
CA ALA A 347 -18.99 -5.68 -4.17
C ALA A 347 -18.11 -4.48 -3.73
N MET A 348 -17.34 -3.89 -4.66
CA MET A 348 -16.50 -2.71 -4.42
C MET A 348 -17.25 -1.38 -4.59
N THR A 349 -18.43 -1.37 -5.23
CA THR A 349 -19.30 -0.18 -5.33
C THR A 349 -20.16 0.04 -4.10
N GLY A 350 -20.10 -0.88 -3.12
CA GLY A 350 -20.91 -0.81 -1.91
C GLY A 350 -22.36 -1.23 -2.12
N GLU A 351 -22.70 -1.82 -3.26
CA GLU A 351 -24.00 -2.48 -3.42
C GLU A 351 -24.04 -3.75 -2.58
N ASN A 352 -24.98 -3.79 -1.64
CA ASN A 352 -25.10 -4.87 -0.68
C ASN A 352 -25.62 -6.13 -1.43
N PRO A 353 -24.83 -7.22 -1.56
CA PRO A 353 -25.22 -8.38 -2.36
C PRO A 353 -26.25 -9.22 -1.61
N GLY A 354 -27.50 -8.75 -1.53
CA GLY A 354 -28.64 -9.42 -0.92
C GLY A 354 -28.51 -9.67 0.59
N GLN A 355 -29.65 -9.83 1.28
CA GLN A 355 -29.67 -10.10 2.73
C GLN A 355 -29.14 -11.49 3.14
N ASN A 356 -28.85 -12.38 2.18
CA ASN A 356 -28.61 -13.81 2.43
C ASN A 356 -27.20 -14.32 2.10
N THR A 357 -26.26 -13.46 1.73
CA THR A 357 -24.89 -13.91 1.41
C THR A 357 -24.09 -14.05 2.72
N PRO A 358 -23.58 -15.25 3.08
CA PRO A 358 -22.76 -15.41 4.28
C PRO A 358 -21.53 -14.49 4.23
N ALA A 359 -21.14 -13.90 5.37
CA ALA A 359 -20.00 -12.98 5.46
C ALA A 359 -18.71 -13.56 4.85
N TYR A 360 -18.50 -14.87 4.96
CA TYR A 360 -17.37 -15.57 4.33
C TYR A 360 -17.38 -15.46 2.80
N ASN A 361 -18.53 -15.69 2.15
CA ASN A 361 -18.63 -15.58 0.70
C ASN A 361 -18.44 -14.14 0.23
N MET A 362 -18.93 -13.16 1.00
CA MET A 362 -18.71 -11.74 0.73
C MET A 362 -17.22 -11.36 0.83
N SER A 363 -16.54 -11.79 1.90
CA SER A 363 -15.09 -11.58 2.06
C SER A 363 -14.30 -12.26 0.94
N ALA A 364 -14.67 -13.48 0.55
CA ALA A 364 -14.03 -14.19 -0.55
C ALA A 364 -14.25 -13.51 -1.91
N MET A 365 -15.45 -12.97 -2.18
CA MET A 365 -15.72 -12.20 -3.40
C MET A 365 -14.92 -10.89 -3.43
N LEU A 366 -14.83 -10.19 -2.30
CA LEU A 366 -13.99 -9.00 -2.16
C LEU A 366 -12.51 -9.33 -2.37
N GLU A 367 -12.03 -10.42 -1.77
CA GLU A 367 -10.64 -10.87 -1.94
C GLU A 367 -10.32 -11.17 -3.42
N GLN A 368 -11.20 -11.88 -4.13
CA GLN A 368 -11.06 -12.15 -5.56
C GLN A 368 -11.06 -10.88 -6.40
N GLY A 369 -11.95 -9.93 -6.11
CA GLY A 369 -11.96 -8.61 -6.75
C GLY A 369 -10.66 -7.83 -6.53
N LEU A 370 -10.09 -7.93 -5.32
CA LEU A 370 -8.84 -7.27 -4.95
C LEU A 370 -7.59 -7.95 -5.50
N GLN A 371 -7.61 -9.21 -5.94
CA GLN A 371 -6.40 -9.90 -6.42
C GLN A 371 -5.71 -9.17 -7.59
N VAL A 372 -6.49 -8.62 -8.53
CA VAL A 372 -5.96 -7.86 -9.66
C VAL A 372 -5.26 -6.59 -9.17
N PHE A 373 -5.89 -5.87 -8.24
CA PHE A 373 -5.32 -4.68 -7.61
C PHE A 373 -4.08 -5.00 -6.76
N ASN A 374 -4.10 -6.09 -6.00
CA ASN A 374 -2.95 -6.55 -5.21
C ASN A 374 -1.73 -6.81 -6.09
N ALA A 375 -1.91 -7.40 -7.27
CA ALA A 375 -0.82 -7.58 -8.22
C ALA A 375 -0.24 -6.24 -8.71
N ILE A 376 -1.10 -5.24 -8.95
CA ILE A 376 -0.70 -3.88 -9.36
C ILE A 376 0.02 -3.17 -8.20
N PHE A 377 -0.53 -3.15 -6.99
CA PHE A 377 0.09 -2.53 -5.82
C PHE A 377 1.45 -3.13 -5.50
N LYS A 378 1.59 -4.47 -5.61
CA LYS A 378 2.90 -5.13 -5.47
C LYS A 378 3.92 -4.67 -6.50
N ARG A 379 3.49 -4.37 -7.74
CA ARG A 379 4.39 -3.81 -8.78
C ARG A 379 4.78 -2.38 -8.46
N VAL A 380 3.83 -1.55 -8.04
CA VAL A 380 4.10 -0.18 -7.59
C VAL A 380 5.06 -0.17 -6.40
N TYR A 381 4.83 -1.02 -5.39
CA TYR A 381 5.70 -1.17 -4.23
C TYR A 381 7.14 -1.57 -4.60
N ARG A 382 7.32 -2.52 -5.54
CA ARG A 382 8.67 -2.88 -6.04
C ARG A 382 9.34 -1.73 -6.77
N SER A 383 8.57 -0.95 -7.52
CA SER A 383 9.07 0.23 -8.25
C SER A 383 9.51 1.31 -7.25
N GLN A 384 8.69 1.61 -6.24
CA GLN A 384 9.00 2.54 -5.16
C GLN A 384 10.22 2.11 -4.34
N ARG A 385 10.33 0.82 -4.00
CA ARG A 385 11.55 0.27 -3.38
C ARG A 385 12.80 0.53 -4.24
N SER A 386 12.68 0.39 -5.55
CA SER A 386 13.80 0.62 -6.48
C SER A 386 14.15 2.11 -6.60
N GLU A 387 13.17 3.01 -6.52
CA GLU A 387 13.37 4.46 -6.44
C GLU A 387 14.11 4.86 -5.17
N PHE A 388 13.63 4.43 -3.99
CA PHE A 388 14.26 4.78 -2.72
C PHE A 388 15.69 4.24 -2.61
N ARG A 389 15.97 3.08 -3.21
CA ARG A 389 17.34 2.57 -3.34
C ARG A 389 18.23 3.48 -4.17
N LYS A 390 17.72 4.07 -5.25
CA LYS A 390 18.50 5.01 -6.07
C LYS A 390 18.77 6.30 -5.31
N LEU A 391 17.78 6.84 -4.60
CA LEU A 391 17.96 7.99 -3.72
C LEU A 391 18.98 7.73 -2.61
N PHE A 392 18.92 6.56 -1.97
CA PHE A 392 19.90 6.14 -0.98
C PHE A 392 21.33 6.10 -1.55
N ASN A 393 21.51 5.54 -2.76
CA ASN A 393 22.81 5.54 -3.44
C ASN A 393 23.26 6.97 -3.80
N LEU A 394 22.34 7.87 -4.17
CA LEU A 394 22.66 9.26 -4.47
C LEU A 394 23.10 10.01 -3.21
N ASN A 395 22.45 9.80 -2.06
CA ASN A 395 22.90 10.33 -0.77
C ASN A 395 24.31 9.83 -0.44
N ALA A 396 24.61 8.54 -0.65
CA ALA A 396 25.97 8.02 -0.43
C ALA A 396 27.04 8.75 -1.27
N ILE A 397 26.70 9.28 -2.44
CA ILE A 397 27.61 10.00 -3.33
C ILE A 397 27.70 11.47 -2.94
N TYR A 398 26.55 12.15 -2.86
CA TYR A 398 26.46 13.61 -2.84
C TYR A 398 26.20 14.23 -1.47
N LEU A 399 25.80 13.45 -0.45
CA LEU A 399 25.57 13.98 0.89
C LEU A 399 26.87 14.54 1.47
N ASP A 400 26.77 15.70 2.10
CA ASP A 400 27.86 16.31 2.85
C ASP A 400 28.20 15.46 4.10
N PRO A 401 29.45 15.52 4.61
CA PRO A 401 29.88 14.66 5.71
C PRO A 401 29.05 14.78 6.99
N GLU A 402 28.49 15.97 7.26
CA GLU A 402 27.57 16.23 8.36
C GLU A 402 26.45 17.16 7.87
N GLU A 403 25.27 16.60 7.61
CA GLU A 403 24.07 17.41 7.34
C GLU A 403 23.17 17.40 8.57
N TYR A 404 22.90 18.60 9.08
CA TYR A 404 22.03 18.81 10.22
C TYR A 404 20.61 19.00 9.72
N PHE A 405 19.69 18.13 10.13
CA PHE A 405 18.27 18.34 9.90
C PHE A 405 17.53 18.42 11.23
N THR A 406 16.65 19.41 11.35
CA THR A 406 15.78 19.55 12.51
C THR A 406 14.47 18.85 12.18
N TYR A 407 14.19 17.71 12.80
CA TYR A 407 12.90 17.01 12.68
C TYR A 407 12.28 16.88 14.08
N GLN A 408 11.06 17.41 14.24
CA GLN A 408 10.31 17.37 15.51
C GLN A 408 11.12 17.85 16.73
N ASP A 409 11.74 19.04 16.65
CA ASP A 409 12.55 19.64 17.74
C ASP A 409 13.71 18.75 18.28
N SER A 410 14.04 17.67 17.56
CA SER A 410 15.20 16.82 17.83
C SER A 410 16.25 17.04 16.75
N ASP A 411 17.48 17.40 17.18
CA ASP A 411 18.64 17.52 16.29
C ASP A 411 19.13 16.12 15.93
N ASN A 412 18.53 15.54 14.89
CA ASN A 412 19.00 14.28 14.32
C ASN A 412 20.07 14.58 13.25
N LYS A 413 21.16 13.81 13.29
CA LYS A 413 22.26 13.95 12.33
C LYS A 413 22.22 12.79 11.36
N ALA A 414 22.22 13.09 10.06
CA ALA A 414 22.47 12.09 9.03
C ALA A 414 23.95 12.16 8.68
N LEU A 415 24.66 11.06 8.90
CA LEU A 415 26.05 10.98 8.49
C LEU A 415 26.13 10.25 7.15
N LYS A 416 27.09 10.67 6.32
CA LYS A 416 27.40 9.95 5.07
C LYS A 416 27.74 8.47 5.31
N VAL A 417 28.28 8.14 6.49
CA VAL A 417 28.58 6.75 6.87
C VAL A 417 27.33 5.89 7.03
N ASP A 418 26.17 6.47 7.37
CA ASP A 418 24.92 5.70 7.50
C ASP A 418 24.46 5.16 6.14
N TYR A 419 24.85 5.84 5.06
CA TYR A 419 24.55 5.49 3.68
C TYR A 419 25.55 4.50 3.04
N THR A 420 26.46 3.93 3.82
CA THR A 420 27.41 2.90 3.35
C THR A 420 26.89 1.46 3.51
N SER A 421 25.75 1.28 4.18
CA SER A 421 25.05 0.00 4.33
C SER A 421 24.48 -0.52 2.99
N ASP A 422 24.19 -1.84 2.88
CA ASP A 422 23.65 -2.40 1.63
C ASP A 422 22.31 -1.75 1.30
N PRO A 423 22.15 -1.09 0.13
CA PRO A 423 20.87 -0.52 -0.28
C PRO A 423 19.73 -1.54 -0.29
N LYS A 424 20.01 -2.84 -0.27
CA LYS A 424 18.98 -3.88 -0.26
C LYS A 424 18.15 -3.93 1.02
N ASP A 425 18.72 -3.50 2.15
CA ASP A 425 18.06 -3.49 3.46
C ASP A 425 16.95 -2.44 3.54
N LEU A 426 16.98 -1.46 2.64
CA LEU A 426 15.92 -0.49 2.49
C LEU A 426 14.64 -1.12 1.91
N ILE A 427 13.57 -1.04 2.71
CA ILE A 427 12.21 -1.43 2.35
C ILE A 427 11.25 -0.27 2.67
N PRO A 428 10.28 0.04 1.79
CA PRO A 428 9.22 0.97 2.14
C PRO A 428 8.41 0.43 3.33
N ALA A 429 8.00 1.32 4.23
CA ALA A 429 7.27 0.98 5.46
C ALA A 429 5.87 0.37 5.20
N ALA A 430 5.29 0.59 4.02
CA ALA A 430 4.00 0.02 3.65
C ALA A 430 4.07 -1.52 3.51
N ASP A 431 3.03 -2.23 3.97
CA ASP A 431 2.90 -3.67 3.72
C ASP A 431 2.21 -3.91 2.36
N PRO A 432 2.87 -4.57 1.38
CA PRO A 432 2.29 -4.84 0.07
C PRO A 432 1.18 -5.91 0.07
N ASN A 433 0.94 -6.60 1.19
CA ASN A 433 -0.05 -7.69 1.29
C ASN A 433 -1.30 -7.36 2.11
N ALA A 434 -1.36 -6.22 2.79
CA ALA A 434 -2.47 -5.85 3.66
C ALA A 434 -3.22 -4.63 3.11
N PHE A 435 -4.27 -4.86 2.30
CA PHE A 435 -5.06 -3.78 1.70
C PHE A 435 -6.21 -3.30 2.60
N SER A 436 -6.64 -4.12 3.56
CA SER A 436 -7.69 -3.74 4.51
C SER A 436 -7.16 -3.70 5.94
N SER A 437 -7.40 -2.59 6.64
CA SER A 437 -7.15 -2.49 8.08
C SER A 437 -7.86 -3.62 8.85
N LYS A 438 -9.02 -4.10 8.35
CA LYS A 438 -9.72 -5.25 8.95
C LYS A 438 -8.93 -6.54 8.81
N GLU A 439 -8.34 -6.82 7.65
CA GLU A 439 -7.52 -8.01 7.43
C GLU A 439 -6.21 -7.94 8.24
N LYS A 440 -5.59 -6.76 8.31
CA LYS A 440 -4.41 -6.47 9.14
C LYS A 440 -4.70 -6.74 10.62
N ALA A 441 -5.81 -6.21 11.12
CA ALA A 441 -6.27 -6.42 12.50
C ALA A 441 -6.63 -7.88 12.79
N MET A 442 -7.31 -8.58 11.87
CA MET A 442 -7.62 -10.00 12.04
C MET A 442 -6.37 -10.88 12.09
N LYS A 443 -5.38 -10.64 11.22
CA LYS A 443 -4.09 -11.35 11.26
C LYS A 443 -3.33 -11.10 12.56
N ALA A 444 -3.28 -9.83 12.99
CA ALA A 444 -2.61 -9.48 14.24
C ALA A 444 -3.33 -10.08 15.46
N GLN A 445 -4.67 -10.09 15.47
CA GLN A 445 -5.46 -10.74 16.50
C GLN A 445 -5.20 -12.26 16.54
N ALA A 446 -5.17 -12.93 15.39
CA ALA A 446 -4.88 -14.36 15.31
C ALA A 446 -3.48 -14.70 15.85
N VAL A 447 -2.48 -13.86 15.56
CA VAL A 447 -1.13 -14.01 16.14
C VAL A 447 -1.15 -13.79 17.65
N ARG A 448 -1.95 -12.85 18.16
CA ARG A 448 -2.14 -12.63 19.60
C ARG A 448 -2.77 -13.84 20.29
N GLU A 449 -3.81 -14.42 19.71
CA GLU A 449 -4.46 -15.65 20.22
C GLU A 449 -3.50 -16.86 20.15
N ALA A 450 -2.70 -16.97 19.10
CA ALA A 450 -1.67 -18.01 18.99
C ALA A 450 -0.54 -17.82 20.03
N ALA A 451 -0.12 -16.57 20.28
CA ALA A 451 0.89 -16.25 21.28
C ALA A 451 0.44 -16.54 22.71
N GLN A 452 -0.87 -16.44 22.99
CA GLN A 452 -1.44 -16.84 24.28
C GLN A 452 -1.48 -18.36 24.50
N SER A 453 -1.55 -19.15 23.43
CA SER A 453 -1.73 -20.60 23.50
C SER A 453 -0.44 -21.39 23.32
N VAL A 454 0.53 -20.88 22.56
CA VAL A 454 1.80 -21.55 22.25
C VAL A 454 2.97 -20.79 22.89
N PRO A 455 3.70 -21.41 23.84
CA PRO A 455 4.91 -20.81 24.41
C PRO A 455 6.01 -20.64 23.36
N GLY A 456 6.58 -19.44 23.23
CA GLY A 456 7.69 -19.15 22.31
C GLY A 456 7.60 -17.80 21.58
N TYR A 457 6.43 -17.16 21.57
CA TYR A 457 6.27 -15.81 21.02
C TYR A 457 6.76 -14.75 22.01
N ASP A 458 7.41 -13.70 21.50
CA ASP A 458 7.76 -12.50 22.25
C ASP A 458 6.48 -11.66 22.48
N PRO A 459 5.91 -11.64 23.71
CA PRO A 459 4.60 -11.04 23.97
C PRO A 459 4.60 -9.53 23.70
N VAL A 460 5.74 -8.86 23.93
CA VAL A 460 5.90 -7.42 23.72
C VAL A 460 5.79 -7.08 22.23
N LYS A 461 6.50 -7.81 21.37
CA LYS A 461 6.45 -7.58 19.92
C LYS A 461 5.11 -7.94 19.31
N VAL A 462 4.42 -8.94 19.86
CA VAL A 462 3.08 -9.32 19.40
C VAL A 462 2.06 -8.24 19.73
N GLU A 463 2.10 -7.68 20.94
CA GLU A 463 1.18 -6.60 21.32
C GLU A 463 1.48 -5.31 20.56
N LYS A 464 2.76 -4.98 20.35
CA LYS A 464 3.18 -3.85 19.50
C LYS A 464 2.60 -3.99 18.08
N ARG A 465 2.76 -5.15 17.45
CA ARG A 465 2.18 -5.42 16.11
C ARG A 465 0.66 -5.33 16.08
N PHE A 466 -0.02 -5.69 17.18
CA PHE A 466 -1.46 -5.58 17.29
C PHE A 466 -1.91 -4.12 17.36
N LEU A 467 -1.25 -3.30 18.16
CA LEU A 467 -1.52 -1.86 18.24
C LEU A 467 -1.20 -1.14 16.92
N GLU A 468 -0.10 -1.50 16.25
CA GLU A 468 0.22 -1.02 14.90
C GLU A 468 -0.84 -1.43 13.86
N SER A 469 -1.50 -2.58 14.05
CA SER A 469 -2.56 -3.04 13.15
C SER A 469 -3.87 -2.27 13.29
N MET A 470 -4.07 -1.62 14.44
CA MET A 470 -5.22 -0.75 14.73
C MET A 470 -5.01 0.70 14.27
N ASP A 471 -3.85 0.98 13.65
CA ASP A 471 -3.45 2.31 13.18
C ASP A 471 -3.43 3.35 14.33
N ILE A 472 -3.10 2.92 15.54
CA ILE A 472 -2.89 3.80 16.71
C ILE A 472 -1.52 4.49 16.55
N PRO A 473 -1.46 5.84 16.52
CA PRO A 473 -0.20 6.57 16.46
C PRO A 473 0.60 6.38 17.76
N ASP A 474 1.94 6.37 17.64
CA ASP A 474 2.90 6.27 18.76
C ASP A 474 2.65 5.11 19.73
N VAL A 475 2.89 3.89 19.22
CA VAL A 475 2.72 2.64 19.99
C VAL A 475 3.56 2.59 21.26
N ASP A 476 4.70 3.28 21.28
CA ASP A 476 5.59 3.32 22.44
C ASP A 476 5.05 4.21 23.58
N GLU A 477 4.13 5.16 23.31
CA GLU A 477 3.41 5.91 24.34
C GLU A 477 2.30 5.07 24.98
N VAL A 478 1.58 4.32 24.15
CA VAL A 478 0.47 3.46 24.58
C VAL A 478 0.97 2.21 25.30
N PHE A 479 2.15 1.71 24.93
CA PHE A 479 2.79 0.52 25.50
C PHE A 479 4.23 0.81 25.95
N PRO A 480 4.43 1.49 27.10
CA PRO A 480 5.76 1.87 27.56
C PRO A 480 6.56 0.65 28.03
N LEU A 481 7.72 0.45 27.40
CA LEU A 481 8.70 -0.56 27.77
C LEU A 481 9.76 0.07 28.68
N VAL A 482 10.06 -0.57 29.81
CA VAL A 482 11.24 -0.24 30.64
C VAL A 482 12.24 -1.39 30.59
N PRO A 483 13.56 -1.13 30.53
CA PRO A 483 14.56 -2.18 30.69
C PRO A 483 14.41 -2.82 32.08
N GLU A 484 14.46 -4.15 32.15
CA GLU A 484 14.66 -4.88 33.40
C GLU A 484 15.96 -4.41 34.04
N MET A 485 15.86 -3.99 35.30
CA MET A 485 17.00 -3.69 36.15
C MET A 485 17.14 -4.86 37.12
N ASP A 486 18.34 -5.39 37.26
CA ASP A 486 18.66 -6.38 38.31
C ASP A 486 18.51 -5.75 39.70
N GLU A 487 18.45 -6.55 40.78
CA GLU A 487 18.40 -6.08 42.18
C GLU A 487 19.54 -5.10 42.55
N GLU A 488 20.60 -5.04 41.74
CA GLU A 488 21.77 -4.16 41.88
C GLU A 488 21.81 -2.97 40.91
N GLY A 489 20.76 -2.77 40.10
CA GLY A 489 20.59 -1.56 39.27
C GLY A 489 21.33 -1.56 37.92
N ASN A 490 21.75 -2.72 37.42
CA ASN A 490 22.32 -2.87 36.08
C ASN A 490 21.26 -3.35 35.08
N GLU A 491 21.35 -2.87 33.84
CA GLU A 491 20.42 -3.18 32.74
C GLU A 491 20.69 -4.58 32.17
N THR A 492 19.75 -5.52 32.30
CA THR A 492 19.92 -6.93 31.85
C THR A 492 19.50 -7.18 30.41
N GLY A 493 19.18 -6.13 29.64
CA GLY A 493 18.85 -6.23 28.21
C GLY A 493 17.51 -6.91 27.90
N ALA A 494 16.75 -7.33 28.90
CA ALA A 494 15.36 -7.75 28.77
C ALA A 494 14.43 -6.56 29.08
N MET A 495 13.33 -6.41 28.34
CA MET A 495 12.37 -5.30 28.50
C MET A 495 11.11 -5.83 29.19
N VAL A 496 10.70 -5.20 30.30
CA VAL A 496 9.47 -5.56 31.03
C VAL A 496 8.43 -4.46 30.95
N LEU A 497 7.17 -4.91 30.92
CA LEU A 497 5.99 -4.08 30.94
C LEU A 497 5.83 -3.37 32.28
N LYS A 498 5.56 -2.06 32.25
CA LYS A 498 5.09 -1.30 33.42
C LYS A 498 3.63 -1.66 33.74
N PHE A 499 3.36 -2.91 34.11
CA PHE A 499 2.11 -3.22 34.82
C PHE A 499 2.19 -2.65 36.24
N PRO A 500 1.07 -2.18 36.84
CA PRO A 500 1.02 -2.05 38.30
C PRO A 500 1.48 -3.38 38.91
N PRO A 501 2.25 -3.36 40.01
CA PRO A 501 2.88 -4.57 40.55
C PRO A 501 1.84 -5.69 40.65
N GLN A 502 2.18 -6.87 40.13
CA GLN A 502 1.38 -8.06 40.40
C GLN A 502 1.16 -8.12 41.91
N PRO A 503 -0.09 -8.22 42.41
CA PRO A 503 -0.32 -8.43 43.82
C PRO A 503 0.47 -9.68 44.23
N ASP A 504 1.26 -9.59 45.30
CA ASP A 504 2.16 -10.67 45.76
C ASP A 504 1.55 -12.06 45.57
N PRO A 505 2.32 -13.08 45.17
CA PRO A 505 1.84 -14.46 45.07
C PRO A 505 1.16 -14.95 46.36
N GLN A 506 1.56 -14.41 47.52
CA GLN A 506 0.88 -14.64 48.80
C GLN A 506 -0.53 -14.07 48.84
N LEU A 507 -0.76 -12.91 48.26
CA LEU A 507 -2.06 -12.23 48.21
C LEU A 507 -3.00 -12.89 47.20
N GLU A 508 -2.46 -13.53 46.15
CA GLU A 508 -3.25 -14.34 45.21
C GLU A 508 -3.61 -15.71 45.79
N ILE A 509 -2.68 -16.37 46.49
CA ILE A 509 -2.98 -17.57 47.29
C ILE A 509 -3.97 -17.23 48.39
N GLU A 510 -3.82 -16.09 49.08
CA GLU A 510 -4.74 -15.67 50.14
C GLU A 510 -6.11 -15.26 49.58
N LYS A 511 -6.19 -14.62 48.41
CA LYS A 511 -7.46 -14.37 47.71
C LYS A 511 -8.10 -15.68 47.24
N ALA A 512 -7.33 -16.61 46.69
CA ALA A 512 -7.82 -17.93 46.27
C ALA A 512 -8.27 -18.78 47.46
N ASP A 513 -7.56 -18.72 48.60
CA ASP A 513 -7.94 -19.39 49.85
C ASP A 513 -9.13 -18.71 50.51
N MET A 514 -9.23 -17.37 50.47
CA MET A 514 -10.42 -16.63 50.90
C MET A 514 -11.61 -16.99 50.01
N GLN A 515 -11.40 -17.16 48.70
CA GLN A 515 -12.43 -17.57 47.76
C GLN A 515 -12.83 -19.04 47.94
N ARG A 516 -11.88 -19.95 48.23
CA ARG A 516 -12.18 -21.34 48.64
C ARG A 516 -12.93 -21.39 49.96
N ARG A 517 -12.52 -20.62 50.98
CA ARG A 517 -13.19 -20.56 52.29
C ARG A 517 -14.59 -19.97 52.19
N THR A 518 -14.80 -18.95 51.35
CA THR A 518 -16.14 -18.38 51.11
C THR A 518 -17.03 -19.36 50.34
N LEU A 519 -16.50 -20.06 49.33
CA LEU A 519 -17.24 -21.11 48.62
C LEU A 519 -17.54 -22.33 49.52
N GLU A 520 -16.61 -22.75 50.37
CA GLU A 520 -16.84 -23.82 51.35
C GLU A 520 -17.86 -23.39 52.41
N GLY A 521 -17.81 -22.13 52.86
CA GLY A 521 -18.81 -21.55 53.77
C GLY A 521 -20.20 -21.50 53.14
N GLN A 522 -20.30 -21.09 51.87
CA GLN A 522 -21.56 -21.13 51.11
C GLN A 522 -22.06 -22.57 50.92
N SER A 523 -21.18 -23.51 50.58
CA SER A 523 -21.55 -24.92 50.40
C SER A 523 -21.98 -25.58 51.72
N ARG A 524 -21.35 -25.24 52.85
CA ARG A 524 -21.79 -25.70 54.18
C ARG A 524 -23.14 -25.10 54.56
N ALA A 525 -23.34 -23.79 54.37
CA ALA A 525 -24.62 -23.14 54.63
C ALA A 525 -25.74 -23.73 53.75
N GLU A 526 -25.46 -24.01 52.48
CA GLU A 526 -26.41 -24.66 51.57
C GLU A 526 -26.73 -26.11 52.02
N LYS A 527 -25.73 -26.88 52.45
CA LYS A 527 -25.97 -28.22 53.02
C LYS A 527 -26.78 -28.16 54.32
N ASP A 528 -26.51 -27.20 55.21
CA ASP A 528 -27.23 -27.06 56.48
C ASP A 528 -28.67 -26.62 56.26
N THR A 529 -28.93 -25.69 55.33
CA THR A 529 -30.28 -25.30 54.93
C THR A 529 -31.03 -26.46 54.28
N MET A 530 -30.37 -27.24 53.41
CA MET A 530 -30.96 -28.43 52.78
C MET A 530 -31.29 -29.51 53.82
N LEU A 531 -30.43 -29.72 54.82
CA LEU A 531 -30.67 -30.68 55.90
C LEU A 531 -31.79 -30.22 56.84
N ALA A 532 -31.87 -28.93 57.16
CA ALA A 532 -32.99 -28.36 57.90
C ALA A 532 -34.31 -28.51 57.14
N MET A 533 -34.31 -28.25 55.83
CA MET A 533 -35.49 -28.41 54.98
C MET A 533 -35.90 -29.88 54.85
N SER A 534 -34.93 -30.80 54.77
CA SER A 534 -35.21 -32.24 54.81
C SER A 534 -35.86 -32.67 56.12
N LYS A 535 -35.43 -32.13 57.28
CA LYS A 535 -36.04 -32.44 58.58
C LYS A 535 -37.49 -31.95 58.64
N VAL A 536 -37.75 -30.73 58.20
CA VAL A 536 -39.12 -30.18 58.11
C VAL A 536 -40.01 -31.07 57.24
N ASN A 537 -39.53 -31.54 56.09
CA ASN A 537 -40.29 -32.43 55.22
C ASN A 537 -40.57 -33.80 55.87
N VAL A 538 -39.62 -34.34 56.64
CA VAL A 538 -39.82 -35.59 57.39
C VAL A 538 -40.85 -35.39 58.49
N ASP A 539 -40.77 -34.28 59.24
CA ASP A 539 -41.74 -33.94 60.28
C ASP A 539 -43.15 -33.78 59.67
N GLU A 540 -43.28 -33.08 58.54
CA GLU A 540 -44.54 -32.96 57.80
C GLU A 540 -45.10 -34.34 57.41
N ALA A 541 -44.27 -35.23 56.84
CA ALA A 541 -44.68 -36.58 56.50
C ALA A 541 -45.13 -37.40 57.72
N THR A 542 -44.48 -37.23 58.88
CA THR A 542 -44.92 -37.88 60.13
C THR A 542 -46.23 -37.32 60.64
N ILE A 543 -46.44 -36.00 60.58
CA ILE A 543 -47.71 -35.36 60.96
C ILE A 543 -48.84 -35.84 60.05
N ILE A 544 -48.62 -35.93 58.72
CA ILE A 544 -49.62 -36.47 57.78
C ILE A 544 -49.94 -37.94 58.12
N LYS A 545 -48.94 -38.75 58.45
CA LYS A 545 -49.17 -40.14 58.86
C LYS A 545 -49.98 -40.22 60.15
N LEU A 546 -49.64 -39.41 61.16
CA LEU A 546 -50.38 -39.32 62.41
C LEU A 546 -51.80 -38.79 62.21
N MET A 547 -52.02 -37.83 61.32
CA MET A 547 -53.35 -37.36 60.93
C MET A 547 -54.16 -38.48 60.27
N ALA A 548 -53.53 -39.29 59.41
CA ALA A 548 -54.18 -40.44 58.77
C ALA A 548 -54.49 -41.56 59.78
N GLU A 549 -53.67 -41.74 60.81
CA GLU A 549 -53.92 -42.67 61.92
C GLU A 549 -55.03 -42.15 62.85
N ALA A 550 -54.98 -40.88 63.28
CA ALA A 550 -56.02 -40.24 64.09
C ALA A 550 -57.39 -40.21 63.36
N ALA A 551 -57.40 -39.98 62.04
CA ALA A 551 -58.61 -40.07 61.22
C ALA A 551 -59.20 -41.49 61.18
N LYS A 552 -58.39 -42.54 61.34
CA LYS A 552 -58.87 -43.93 61.43
C LYS A 552 -59.40 -44.30 62.82
N VAL A 553 -58.88 -43.66 63.88
CA VAL A 553 -59.26 -43.92 65.28
C VAL A 553 -60.45 -43.03 65.74
N ALA A 554 -60.89 -42.09 64.90
CA ALA A 554 -62.07 -41.23 65.11
C ALA A 554 -62.02 -40.34 66.38
N ASP A 555 -60.84 -39.84 66.75
CA ASP A 555 -60.67 -38.78 67.74
C ASP A 555 -60.71 -37.40 67.07
N GLU A 556 -61.91 -36.82 66.98
CA GLU A 556 -62.14 -35.49 66.35
C GLU A 556 -61.29 -34.34 66.93
N PRO A 557 -61.08 -34.20 68.26
CA PRO A 557 -60.33 -33.05 68.80
C PRO A 557 -58.82 -33.13 68.53
N GLU A 558 -58.20 -34.33 68.55
CA GLU A 558 -56.79 -34.47 68.18
C GLU A 558 -56.57 -34.20 66.69
N LEU A 559 -57.51 -34.60 65.84
CA LEU A 559 -57.45 -34.35 64.41
C LEU A 559 -57.45 -32.85 64.10
N GLU A 560 -58.30 -32.05 64.77
CA GLU A 560 -58.28 -30.59 64.61
C GLU A 560 -56.98 -29.95 65.07
N ARG A 561 -56.43 -30.41 66.21
CA ARG A 561 -55.13 -29.94 66.70
C ARG A 561 -54.00 -30.25 65.72
N LEU A 562 -53.97 -31.47 65.17
CA LEU A 562 -52.96 -31.87 64.18
C LEU A 562 -53.14 -31.13 62.85
N LYS A 563 -54.38 -30.85 62.41
CA LYS A 563 -54.67 -30.00 61.24
C LYS A 563 -54.14 -28.58 61.44
N LEU A 564 -54.31 -28.00 62.63
CA LEU A 564 -53.80 -26.68 62.95
C LEU A 564 -52.25 -26.67 62.89
N LEU A 565 -51.61 -27.66 63.51
CA LEU A 565 -50.15 -27.81 63.47
C LEU A 565 -49.61 -28.01 62.05
N HIS A 566 -50.30 -28.80 61.21
CA HIS A 566 -49.93 -28.96 59.81
C HIS A 566 -50.04 -27.64 59.04
N LYS A 567 -51.09 -26.86 59.27
CA LYS A 567 -51.27 -25.54 58.64
C LYS A 567 -50.19 -24.55 59.08
N ASP A 568 -49.82 -24.57 60.35
CA ASP A 568 -48.72 -23.75 60.86
C ASP A 568 -47.39 -24.17 60.23
N GLN A 569 -47.09 -25.47 60.11
CA GLN A 569 -45.88 -25.95 59.43
C GLN A 569 -45.85 -25.61 57.94
N GLU A 570 -46.98 -25.72 57.22
CA GLU A 570 -47.08 -25.25 55.84
C GLU A 570 -46.79 -23.75 55.71
N SER A 571 -47.26 -22.94 56.66
CA SER A 571 -47.01 -21.50 56.65
C SER A 571 -45.53 -21.17 56.86
N ILE A 572 -44.86 -21.88 57.78
CA ILE A 572 -43.42 -21.78 58.02
C ILE A 572 -42.63 -22.24 56.79
N ARG A 573 -43.06 -23.30 56.12
CA ARG A 573 -42.42 -23.77 54.89
C ARG A 573 -42.56 -22.74 53.76
N LYS A 574 -43.73 -22.14 53.59
CA LYS A 574 -43.96 -21.10 52.58
C LYS A 574 -43.05 -19.89 52.83
N SER A 575 -42.95 -19.41 54.07
CA SER A 575 -42.06 -18.31 54.41
C SER A 575 -40.59 -18.65 54.21
N LEU A 576 -40.14 -19.86 54.58
CA LEU A 576 -38.79 -20.33 54.31
C LEU A 576 -38.47 -20.41 52.82
N THR A 577 -39.41 -20.89 51.99
CA THR A 577 -39.21 -20.91 50.53
C THR A 577 -39.20 -19.51 49.91
N GLU A 578 -39.96 -18.55 50.45
CA GLU A 578 -39.90 -17.16 50.01
C GLU A 578 -38.57 -16.49 50.40
N ILE A 579 -38.07 -16.75 51.61
CA ILE A 579 -36.76 -16.28 52.07
C ILE A 579 -35.64 -16.86 51.18
N ALA A 580 -35.68 -18.16 50.86
CA ALA A 580 -34.71 -18.77 49.97
C ALA A 580 -34.73 -18.14 48.56
N LYS A 581 -35.92 -17.87 48.00
CA LYS A 581 -36.06 -17.18 46.71
C LYS A 581 -35.55 -15.73 46.74
N LEU A 582 -35.71 -15.04 47.87
CA LEU A 582 -35.18 -13.69 48.06
C LEU A 582 -33.65 -13.69 48.15
N ASP A 583 -33.06 -14.67 48.83
CA ASP A 583 -31.61 -14.82 48.90
C ASP A 583 -30.99 -15.21 47.55
N ASP A 584 -31.65 -16.08 46.78
CA ASP A 584 -31.21 -16.40 45.41
C ASP A 584 -31.31 -15.18 44.48
N LYS A 585 -32.36 -14.35 44.62
CA LYS A 585 -32.44 -13.06 43.91
C LYS A 585 -31.31 -12.12 44.30
N ARG A 586 -31.02 -11.98 45.60
CA ARG A 586 -29.89 -11.16 46.08
C ARG A 586 -28.53 -11.66 45.58
N LYS A 587 -28.34 -12.98 45.48
CA LYS A 587 -27.14 -13.59 44.88
C LYS A 587 -27.06 -13.37 43.37
N ALA A 588 -28.19 -13.37 42.67
CA ALA A 588 -28.23 -13.05 41.24
C ALA A 588 -27.91 -11.57 40.99
N GLU A 589 -28.44 -10.66 41.83
CA GLU A 589 -28.15 -9.22 41.77
C GLU A 589 -26.68 -8.92 42.08
N SER A 590 -26.09 -9.53 43.11
CA SER A 590 -24.66 -9.33 43.43
C SER A 590 -23.69 -9.89 42.37
N ARG A 591 -24.10 -10.88 41.57
CA ARG A 591 -23.34 -11.35 40.39
C ARG A 591 -23.41 -10.38 39.21
N VAL A 592 -24.44 -9.55 39.12
CA VAL A 592 -24.59 -8.53 38.07
C VAL A 592 -23.77 -7.28 38.43
N ASP A 593 -23.75 -6.88 39.71
CA ASP A 593 -22.97 -5.73 40.17
C ASP A 593 -21.45 -5.97 40.17
N GLY A 594 -20.99 -7.23 40.30
CA GLY A 594 -19.57 -7.58 40.14
C GLY A 594 -19.04 -7.48 38.69
N LYS A 595 -19.90 -7.25 37.69
CA LYS A 595 -19.52 -7.02 36.29
C LYS A 595 -19.55 -5.54 35.87
N SER A 596 -20.10 -4.65 36.69
CA SER A 596 -20.20 -3.22 36.39
C SER A 596 -19.12 -2.35 37.06
N SER A 597 -18.25 -2.94 37.89
CA SER A 597 -17.11 -2.23 38.51
C SER A 597 -15.77 -2.40 37.80
N ASN A 598 -15.76 -2.95 36.58
CA ASN A 598 -14.61 -2.98 35.67
C ASN A 598 -14.97 -2.36 34.31
N THR A 599 -15.54 -1.15 34.36
CA THR A 599 -15.60 -0.21 33.24
C THR A 599 -15.16 1.15 33.72
#